data_AF-A0A8T4EGT1-F1
#
_entry.id   AF-A0A8T4EGT1-F1
#
_cell.length_a   1.000
_cell.length_b   1.000
_cell.length_c   1.000
_cell.angle_alpha   90.00
_cell.angle_beta   90.00
_cell.angle_gamma   90.00
#
_symmetry.space_group_name_H-M   'P 1'
#
loop_
_entity.id
_entity.type
_entity.pdbx_description
1 polymer ?
#
loop_
_entity_poly.entity_id
_entity_poly.type
_entity_poly.pdbx_seq_one_letter_code
_entity_poly.pdbx_strand_id
1 'polypeptide(L)'
;MKTKKAEGLPITMIIVAIIALIVLVLVVVIFQGRIEIIDSGLGDQVDCHGRGGRCYSTDEGCPSVAWTKQLCGLKGCGEGECCCVPE
;
A
#
# COMPACT_ATOMS: atom_id res chain seq x y z
N MET A 1 40.32 42.95 -25.56
CA MET A 1 38.93 42.53 -25.84
C MET A 1 38.73 41.13 -25.27
N LYS A 2 37.88 40.97 -24.25
CA LYS A 2 37.63 39.69 -23.58
C LYS A 2 36.34 39.11 -24.17
N THR A 3 36.46 38.26 -25.19
CA THR A 3 35.34 37.55 -25.78
C THR A 3 34.80 36.55 -24.77
N LYS A 4 33.57 36.78 -24.29
CA LYS A 4 32.86 35.84 -23.42
C LYS A 4 32.61 34.57 -24.21
N LYS A 5 33.29 33.48 -23.86
CA LYS A 5 32.87 32.14 -24.26
C LYS A 5 31.55 31.87 -23.56
N ALA A 6 30.45 32.06 -24.27
CA ALA A 6 29.22 31.34 -23.96
C ALA A 6 29.48 29.89 -24.35
N GLU A 7 30.15 29.15 -23.46
CA GLU A 7 30.23 27.70 -23.54
C GLU A 7 28.81 27.23 -23.25
N GLY A 8 28.03 27.04 -24.32
CA GLY A 8 26.68 26.48 -24.23
C GLY A 8 26.74 25.22 -23.36
N LEU A 9 25.69 24.99 -22.55
CA LEU A 9 25.67 23.84 -21.67
C LEU A 9 26.12 22.62 -22.46
N PRO A 10 27.14 21.90 -21.97
CA PRO A 10 27.76 20.86 -22.76
C PRO A 10 26.68 19.87 -23.14
N ILE A 11 26.60 19.52 -24.43
CA ILE A 11 25.55 18.65 -24.99
C ILE A 11 25.42 17.35 -24.18
N THR A 12 26.53 16.88 -23.61
CA THR A 12 26.59 15.76 -22.66
C THR A 12 25.68 15.94 -21.45
N MET A 13 25.61 17.14 -20.87
CA MET A 13 24.74 17.45 -19.73
C MET A 13 23.25 17.38 -20.10
N ILE A 14 22.89 17.78 -21.32
CA ILE A 14 21.52 17.64 -21.82
C ILE A 14 21.16 16.16 -21.98
N ILE A 15 22.07 15.36 -22.55
CA ILE A 15 21.89 13.92 -22.72
C ILE A 15 21.72 13.22 -21.36
N VAL A 16 22.58 13.53 -20.40
CA VAL A 16 22.50 12.96 -19.04
C VAL A 16 21.18 13.33 -18.36
N ALA A 17 20.71 14.58 -18.49
CA ALA A 17 19.44 15.02 -17.92
C ALA A 17 18.24 14.25 -18.48
N ILE A 18 18.23 13.98 -19.79
CA ILE A 18 17.17 13.20 -20.44
C ILE A 18 17.20 11.74 -19.99
N ILE A 19 18.38 11.13 -19.94
CA ILE A 19 18.54 9.74 -19.47
C ILE A 19 18.07 9.61 -18.01
N ALA A 20 18.43 10.55 -17.14
CA ALA A 20 18.00 10.55 -15.75
C ALA A 20 16.47 10.63 -15.62
N LEU A 21 15.81 11.47 -16.44
CA LEU A 21 14.35 11.56 -16.48
C LEU A 21 13.71 10.24 -16.92
N ILE A 22 14.23 9.59 -17.96
CA ILE A 22 13.72 8.30 -18.45
C ILE A 22 13.84 7.22 -17.37
N VAL A 23 15.02 7.11 -16.73
CA VAL A 23 15.25 6.13 -15.66
C VAL A 23 14.28 6.35 -14.50
N LEU A 24 14.06 7.60 -14.08
CA LEU A 24 13.12 7.92 -13.02
C LEU A 24 11.70 7.45 -13.36
N VAL A 25 11.22 7.71 -14.58
CA VAL A 25 9.89 7.26 -15.04
C VAL A 25 9.80 5.74 -15.02
N LEU A 26 10.81 5.03 -15.52
CA LEU A 26 10.83 3.56 -15.51
C LEU A 26 10.76 2.99 -14.09
N VAL A 27 11.53 3.57 -13.16
CA VAL A 27 11.52 3.18 -11.75
C VAL A 27 10.11 3.35 -11.16
N VAL A 28 9.47 4.49 -11.38
CA VAL A 28 8.11 4.77 -10.90
C VAL A 28 7.07 3.79 -11.46
N VAL A 29 7.17 3.43 -12.75
CA VAL A 29 6.26 2.45 -13.37
C VAL A 29 6.46 1.04 -12.79
N ILE A 30 7.70 0.61 -12.58
CA ILE A 30 8.00 -0.70 -12.00
C ILE A 30 7.50 -0.78 -10.55
N PHE A 31 7.68 0.27 -9.76
CA PHE A 31 7.21 0.31 -8.38
C PHE A 31 5.68 0.33 -8.29
N GLN A 32 4.98 1.04 -9.19
CA GLN A 32 3.51 1.02 -9.22
C GLN A 32 2.94 -0.39 -9.47
N GLY A 33 3.50 -1.14 -10.42
CA GLY A 33 3.04 -2.51 -10.71
C GLY A 33 3.27 -3.52 -9.57
N ARG A 34 4.11 -3.20 -8.58
CA ARG A 34 4.31 -4.03 -7.38
C ARG A 34 3.39 -3.65 -6.23
N ILE A 35 2.95 -2.39 -6.15
CA ILE A 35 2.10 -1.91 -5.05
C ILE A 35 0.68 -2.51 -5.16
N GLU A 36 0.12 -2.67 -6.36
CA GLU A 36 -1.20 -3.32 -6.54
C GLU A 36 -1.22 -4.77 -6.01
N ILE A 37 -0.10 -5.49 -6.13
CA ILE A 37 0.04 -6.87 -5.64
C ILE A 37 0.07 -6.89 -4.09
N ILE A 38 0.62 -5.83 -3.48
CA ILE A 38 0.72 -5.71 -2.03
C ILE A 38 -0.59 -5.17 -1.42
N ASP A 39 -1.31 -4.28 -2.09
CA ASP A 39 -2.65 -3.83 -1.67
C ASP A 39 -3.63 -5.02 -1.63
N SER A 40 -3.54 -5.90 -2.63
CA SER A 40 -4.28 -7.16 -2.68
C SER A 40 -3.92 -8.17 -1.58
N GLY A 41 -2.72 -8.07 -0.98
CA GLY A 41 -2.26 -8.98 0.10
C GLY A 41 -2.26 -8.37 1.51
N LEU A 42 -2.38 -7.04 1.62
CA LEU A 42 -2.58 -6.33 2.90
C LEU A 42 -4.05 -6.27 3.30
N GLY A 43 -4.99 -6.34 2.35
CA GLY A 43 -6.42 -6.52 2.62
C GLY A 43 -6.66 -7.76 3.49
N ASP A 44 -6.12 -8.91 3.07
CA ASP A 44 -6.27 -10.21 3.76
C ASP A 44 -5.77 -10.19 5.22
N GLN A 45 -4.75 -9.37 5.56
CA GLN A 45 -4.24 -9.25 6.94
C GLN A 45 -5.07 -8.30 7.82
N VAL A 46 -5.88 -7.45 7.20
CA VAL A 46 -6.87 -6.60 7.87
C VAL A 46 -8.22 -7.31 7.93
N ASP A 47 -8.48 -8.30 7.07
CA ASP A 47 -9.69 -9.09 7.11
C ASP A 47 -9.74 -9.96 8.37
N CYS A 48 -10.95 -10.08 8.92
CA CYS A 48 -11.21 -10.89 10.12
C CYS A 48 -10.69 -12.33 9.97
N HIS A 49 -10.80 -12.86 8.75
CA HIS A 49 -10.41 -14.22 8.41
C HIS A 49 -8.88 -14.42 8.44
N GLY A 50 -8.08 -13.45 7.98
CA GLY A 50 -6.62 -13.54 8.01
C GLY A 50 -6.03 -13.47 9.42
N ARG A 51 -6.80 -12.96 10.38
CA ARG A 51 -6.46 -12.99 11.82
C ARG A 51 -6.92 -14.28 12.51
N GLY A 52 -7.49 -15.24 11.79
CA GLY A 52 -8.09 -16.44 12.38
C GLY A 52 -9.40 -16.17 13.12
N GLY A 53 -10.00 -15.00 12.89
CA GLY A 53 -11.24 -14.58 13.51
C GLY A 53 -12.49 -15.05 12.76
N ARG A 54 -13.64 -14.90 13.41
CA ARG A 54 -14.97 -15.10 12.80
C ARG A 54 -15.83 -13.86 12.99
N CYS A 55 -16.64 -13.57 11.97
CA CYS A 55 -17.63 -12.50 12.03
C CYS A 55 -18.84 -12.94 12.85
N TYR A 56 -19.27 -12.11 13.79
CA TYR A 56 -20.49 -12.28 14.58
C TYR A 56 -21.32 -10.99 14.50
N SER A 57 -22.64 -11.11 14.60
CA SER A 57 -23.51 -9.93 14.64
C SER A 57 -23.23 -9.08 15.87
N THR A 58 -23.33 -7.75 15.73
CA THR A 58 -23.17 -6.80 16.83
C THR A 58 -24.15 -7.08 17.98
N ASP A 59 -25.32 -7.63 17.65
CA ASP A 59 -26.39 -7.92 18.62
C ASP A 59 -26.11 -9.17 19.47
N GLU A 60 -25.37 -10.14 18.94
CA GLU A 60 -25.06 -11.40 19.63
C GLU A 60 -23.76 -11.31 20.43
N GLY A 61 -22.85 -10.41 20.05
CA GLY A 61 -21.53 -10.26 20.68
C GLY A 61 -20.63 -11.49 20.48
N CYS A 62 -19.35 -11.38 20.82
CA CYS A 62 -18.45 -12.54 20.77
C CYS A 62 -18.80 -13.54 21.88
N PRO A 63 -18.93 -14.85 21.60
CA PRO A 63 -19.27 -15.82 22.64
C PRO A 63 -18.11 -15.95 23.64
N SER A 64 -18.29 -15.46 24.86
CA SER A 64 -17.29 -15.15 25.90
C SER A 64 -16.33 -16.25 26.38
N VAL A 65 -16.34 -17.44 25.77
CA VAL A 65 -15.55 -18.60 26.20
C VAL A 65 -14.25 -18.82 25.42
N ALA A 66 -14.00 -18.09 24.32
CA ALA A 66 -12.81 -18.33 23.48
C ALA A 66 -12.26 -17.12 22.71
N TRP A 67 -12.79 -15.90 22.90
CA TRP A 67 -12.42 -14.74 22.09
C TRP A 67 -12.02 -13.56 22.98
N THR A 68 -10.87 -12.97 22.70
CA THR A 68 -10.27 -11.95 23.60
C THR A 68 -10.36 -10.54 23.04
N LYS A 69 -10.62 -10.39 21.73
CA LYS A 69 -10.76 -9.08 21.08
C LYS A 69 -11.92 -9.06 20.11
N GLN A 70 -12.82 -8.11 20.32
CA GLN A 70 -13.86 -7.71 19.38
C GLN A 70 -13.35 -6.50 18.60
N LEU A 71 -13.24 -6.61 17.28
CA LEU A 71 -12.92 -5.48 16.42
C LEU A 71 -14.08 -5.27 15.42
N CYS A 72 -14.84 -4.19 15.62
CA CYS A 72 -15.95 -3.81 14.75
C CYS A 72 -15.49 -2.76 13.73
N GLY A 73 -15.98 -2.86 12.50
CA GLY A 73 -15.66 -1.90 11.44
C GLY A 73 -14.41 -2.20 10.62
N LEU A 74 -13.91 -3.46 10.65
CA LEU A 74 -12.89 -3.90 9.70
C LEU A 74 -13.55 -4.30 8.37
N LYS A 75 -12.86 -4.00 7.27
CA LYS A 75 -13.10 -4.66 5.98
C LYS A 75 -13.03 -6.18 6.21
N GLY A 76 -14.02 -6.92 5.73
CA GLY A 76 -14.07 -8.38 5.85
C GLY A 76 -15.31 -8.96 6.55
N CYS A 77 -16.05 -8.16 7.35
CA CYS A 77 -17.37 -8.53 7.87
C CYS A 77 -18.43 -7.54 7.37
N GLY A 78 -19.70 -7.97 7.30
CA GLY A 78 -20.81 -7.15 6.81
C GLY A 78 -21.11 -5.93 7.71
N GLU A 79 -21.94 -5.01 7.20
CA GLU A 79 -22.43 -3.89 8.02
C GLU A 79 -23.22 -4.45 9.22
N GLY A 80 -22.78 -4.14 10.44
CA GLY A 80 -23.38 -4.68 11.66
C GLY A 80 -22.78 -6.00 12.15
N GLU A 81 -21.64 -6.42 11.61
CA GLU A 81 -20.87 -7.55 12.10
C GLU A 81 -19.52 -7.10 12.68
N CYS A 82 -19.08 -7.78 13.74
CA CYS A 82 -17.79 -7.56 14.38
C CYS A 82 -16.91 -8.80 14.24
N CYS A 83 -15.61 -8.57 14.09
CA CYS A 83 -14.63 -9.65 14.08
C CYS A 83 -14.26 -10.06 15.50
N CYS A 84 -14.43 -11.33 15.83
CA CYS A 84 -13.96 -11.94 17.06
C CYS A 84 -12.69 -12.74 16.76
N VAL A 85 -11.58 -12.45 17.46
CA VAL A 85 -10.29 -13.15 17.29
C VAL A 85 -9.95 -13.93 18.58
N PRO A 86 -9.62 -15.24 18.48
CA PRO A 86 -9.15 -16.02 19.62
C PRO A 86 -7.69 -15.63 19.89
N GLU A 87 -7.31 -15.52 21.17
CA GLU A 87 -5.89 -15.29 21.54
C GLU A 87 -4.96 -16.40 21.08
#